data_AF-A0A4U1IS22-F1
#
_entry.id   AF-A0A4U1IS22-F1
#
_cell.length_a   1.000
_cell.length_b   1.000
_cell.length_c   1.000
_cell.angle_alpha   90.00
_cell.angle_beta   90.00
_cell.angle_gamma   90.00
#
_symmetry.space_group_name_H-M   'P 1'
#
loop_
_entity.id
_entity.type
_entity.pdbx_description
1 polymer ?
#
loop_
_entity_poly.entity_id
_entity_poly.type
_entity_poly.pdbx_seq_one_letter_code
_entity_poly.pdbx_strand_id
1 'polypeptide(L)'
;MSKDDDVRINETMKQIMVLFPAEGRGLKDAIQNALMTQFAAGPARASLSKALSIGGLHIGGAQRRHVERIYLLAERVVGKKTDVQMATCKQIADSLTEAQLRGLVVGLAQAVAATPPAGTVQIAESFNYGPADAARRAEAAVTKAKRILGDMYQGINAAKADAKERARFEKWFGPMEATRYDAVRRNVEMMFRDVTTRPLKLYYRGAGVSNKLDDQPGSSYHNIHVKLREDPNNYGCFIPGWPNGGAERDRTHILLGGAFFTSCQDVSHPTDVTKMSGAGVIVHELSHAVCATNDEKNASGQVLYGPRKCLAVAVEAPAKAVTNADSYRLFSDEYDSASV
;
A
#
# COMPACT_ATOMS: atom_id res chain seq x y z
N MET A 1 1.32 -22.99 -28.18
CA MET A 1 0.29 -22.35 -27.34
C MET A 1 0.94 -21.24 -26.54
N SER A 2 0.48 -19.99 -26.67
CA SER A 2 0.92 -18.91 -25.78
C SER A 2 0.43 -19.24 -24.37
N LYS A 3 1.35 -19.31 -23.39
CA LYS A 3 0.95 -19.35 -21.98
C LYS A 3 0.12 -18.11 -21.67
N ASP A 4 -0.92 -18.28 -20.86
CA ASP A 4 -1.66 -17.20 -20.22
C ASP A 4 -0.68 -16.17 -19.63
N ASP A 5 -0.99 -14.89 -19.82
CA ASP A 5 -0.18 -13.75 -19.44
C ASP A 5 0.15 -13.80 -17.93
N ASP A 6 -0.84 -14.18 -17.11
CA ASP A 6 -0.70 -14.27 -15.65
C ASP A 6 0.20 -15.44 -15.25
N VAL A 7 0.13 -16.57 -15.97
CA VAL A 7 0.99 -17.74 -15.70
C VAL A 7 2.46 -17.39 -15.90
N ARG A 8 2.80 -16.63 -16.95
CA ARG A 8 4.20 -16.27 -17.24
C ARG A 8 4.80 -15.36 -16.17
N ILE A 9 4.05 -14.36 -15.73
CA ILE A 9 4.50 -13.43 -14.69
C ILE A 9 4.67 -14.18 -13.36
N ASN A 10 3.68 -14.97 -12.97
CA ASN A 10 3.70 -15.73 -11.72
C ASN A 10 4.83 -16.78 -11.67
N GLU A 11 5.06 -17.51 -12.76
CA GLU A 11 6.21 -18.43 -12.87
C GLU A 11 7.53 -17.69 -12.72
N THR A 12 7.67 -16.53 -13.36
CA THR A 12 8.89 -15.72 -13.29
C THR A 12 9.14 -15.22 -11.87
N MET A 13 8.10 -14.74 -11.19
CA MET A 13 8.19 -14.29 -9.79
C MET A 13 8.62 -15.39 -8.82
N LYS A 14 8.12 -16.63 -9.01
CA LYS A 14 8.51 -17.78 -8.17
C LYS A 14 9.99 -18.12 -8.32
N GLN A 15 10.56 -17.93 -9.51
CA GLN A 15 11.96 -18.28 -9.80
C GLN A 15 12.98 -17.28 -9.25
N ILE A 16 12.57 -16.05 -8.91
CA ILE A 16 13.48 -15.05 -8.32
C ILE A 16 14.15 -15.59 -7.05
N MET A 17 13.35 -16.14 -6.13
CA MET A 17 13.87 -16.67 -4.86
C MET A 17 14.72 -17.94 -5.03
N VAL A 18 14.47 -18.70 -6.10
CA VAL A 18 15.22 -19.94 -6.39
C VAL A 18 16.58 -19.60 -7.00
N LEU A 19 16.61 -18.66 -7.94
CA LEU A 19 17.79 -18.33 -8.72
C LEU A 19 18.69 -17.28 -8.06
N PHE A 20 18.14 -16.48 -7.12
CA PHE A 20 18.84 -15.41 -6.41
C PHE A 20 18.51 -15.47 -4.91
N PRO A 21 18.98 -16.47 -4.15
CA PRO A 21 18.54 -16.64 -2.76
C PRO A 21 19.02 -15.52 -1.81
N ALA A 22 20.18 -14.91 -2.06
CA ALA A 22 20.72 -13.84 -1.21
C ALA A 22 20.12 -12.47 -1.54
N GLU A 23 19.98 -12.14 -2.82
CA GLU A 23 19.52 -10.82 -3.31
C GLU A 23 18.03 -10.80 -3.67
N GLY A 24 17.44 -11.98 -3.87
CA GLY A 24 16.13 -12.15 -4.49
C GLY A 24 14.97 -11.68 -3.63
N ARG A 25 15.13 -11.58 -2.30
CA ARG A 25 14.07 -11.01 -1.45
C ARG A 25 13.81 -9.55 -1.80
N GLY A 26 14.84 -8.70 -1.76
CA GLY A 26 14.71 -7.28 -2.08
C GLY A 26 14.28 -7.03 -3.52
N LEU A 27 14.83 -7.79 -4.47
CA LEU A 27 14.42 -7.71 -5.87
C LEU A 27 12.97 -8.15 -6.09
N LYS A 28 12.55 -9.26 -5.48
CA LYS A 28 11.17 -9.75 -5.57
C LYS A 28 10.20 -8.73 -5.00
N ASP A 29 10.49 -8.17 -3.84
CA ASP A 29 9.62 -7.19 -3.19
C ASP A 29 9.48 -5.93 -4.05
N ALA A 30 10.59 -5.44 -4.64
CA ALA A 30 10.55 -4.29 -5.53
C ALA A 30 9.80 -4.57 -6.84
N ILE A 31 10.02 -5.72 -7.47
CA ILE A 31 9.27 -6.14 -8.66
C ILE A 31 7.79 -6.30 -8.31
N GLN A 32 7.46 -6.92 -7.17
CA GLN A 32 6.08 -7.12 -6.74
C GLN A 32 5.39 -5.78 -6.50
N ASN A 33 6.03 -4.84 -5.79
CA ASN A 33 5.48 -3.49 -5.57
C ASN A 33 5.30 -2.71 -6.88
N ALA A 34 6.26 -2.81 -7.80
CA ALA A 34 6.18 -2.17 -9.10
C ALA A 34 5.08 -2.79 -9.99
N LEU A 35 4.93 -4.11 -9.98
CA LEU A 35 3.86 -4.82 -10.68
C LEU A 35 2.50 -4.44 -10.14
N MET A 36 2.36 -4.41 -8.82
CA MET A 36 1.14 -3.97 -8.17
C MET A 36 0.78 -2.53 -8.58
N THR A 37 1.75 -1.62 -8.59
CA THR A 37 1.55 -0.24 -9.06
C THR A 37 1.16 -0.19 -10.54
N GLN A 38 1.82 -0.97 -11.39
CA GLN A 38 1.60 -0.95 -12.84
C GLN A 38 0.26 -1.59 -13.23
N PHE A 39 -0.15 -2.66 -12.56
CA PHE A 39 -1.47 -3.24 -12.72
C PHE A 39 -2.56 -2.35 -12.16
N ALA A 40 -2.21 -1.47 -11.21
CA ALA A 40 -3.13 -0.45 -10.74
C ALA A 40 -3.45 0.64 -11.76
N ALA A 41 -2.68 0.76 -12.84
CA ALA A 41 -2.89 1.76 -13.88
C ALA A 41 -3.67 1.25 -15.11
N GLY A 42 -4.19 0.01 -15.11
CA GLY A 42 -5.00 -0.54 -16.21
C GLY A 42 -4.35 -1.74 -16.95
N PRO A 43 -4.62 -1.96 -18.26
CA PRO A 43 -4.40 -3.24 -18.97
C PRO A 43 -2.92 -3.55 -19.29
N ALA A 44 -2.02 -3.26 -18.35
CA ALA A 44 -0.59 -3.45 -18.46
C ALA A 44 -0.17 -4.93 -18.50
N ARG A 45 -1.04 -5.89 -18.14
CA ARG A 45 -0.71 -7.32 -18.07
C ARG A 45 -0.32 -7.92 -19.42
N ALA A 46 -1.11 -7.66 -20.48
CA ALA A 46 -0.80 -8.16 -21.82
C ALA A 46 0.48 -7.53 -22.39
N SER A 47 0.67 -6.21 -22.18
CA SER A 47 1.90 -5.51 -22.56
C SER A 47 3.13 -6.08 -21.84
N LEU A 48 3.00 -6.33 -20.53
CA LEU A 48 4.07 -6.91 -19.73
C LEU A 48 4.38 -8.33 -20.15
N SER A 49 3.37 -9.19 -20.32
CA SER A 49 3.56 -10.56 -20.82
C SER A 49 4.28 -10.57 -22.17
N LYS A 50 3.92 -9.66 -23.09
CA LYS A 50 4.61 -9.46 -24.37
C LYS A 50 6.06 -9.01 -24.18
N ALA A 51 6.33 -8.12 -23.24
CA ALA A 51 7.69 -7.69 -22.89
C ALA A 51 8.54 -8.87 -22.34
N LEU A 52 7.93 -9.79 -21.59
CA LEU A 52 8.59 -11.00 -21.07
C LEU A 52 8.65 -12.17 -22.07
N SER A 53 7.97 -12.06 -23.21
CA SER A 53 8.00 -13.10 -24.24
C SER A 53 9.35 -13.09 -24.94
N ILE A 54 10.06 -14.22 -24.85
CA ILE A 54 11.40 -14.39 -25.41
C ILE A 54 11.42 -15.20 -26.72
N GLY A 55 10.31 -15.88 -27.08
CA GLY A 55 10.21 -16.67 -28.33
C GLY A 55 10.29 -18.18 -28.12
N GLY A 56 10.32 -18.93 -29.24
CA GLY A 56 10.06 -20.38 -29.29
C GLY A 56 11.28 -21.31 -29.35
N LEU A 57 12.49 -20.80 -29.56
CA LEU A 57 13.73 -21.61 -29.54
C LEU A 57 14.83 -20.82 -28.84
N HIS A 58 15.30 -21.32 -27.69
CA HIS A 58 16.42 -20.72 -26.95
C HIS A 58 17.48 -21.78 -26.68
N ILE A 59 18.74 -21.41 -26.96
CA ILE A 59 19.89 -22.32 -26.98
C ILE A 59 20.38 -22.68 -25.54
N GLY A 60 19.90 -22.02 -24.48
CA GLY A 60 20.44 -22.19 -23.12
C GLY A 60 19.56 -22.89 -22.07
N GLY A 61 18.59 -23.71 -22.48
CA GLY A 61 17.80 -24.51 -21.52
C GLY A 61 16.82 -23.70 -20.66
N ALA A 62 16.19 -24.35 -19.68
CA ALA A 62 15.09 -23.75 -18.90
C ALA A 62 15.56 -22.68 -17.91
N GLN A 63 16.72 -22.89 -17.27
CA GLN A 63 17.24 -21.98 -16.25
C GLN A 63 17.60 -20.61 -16.83
N ARG A 64 18.35 -20.58 -17.94
CA ARG A 64 18.66 -19.33 -18.66
C ARG A 64 17.41 -18.54 -19.02
N ARG A 65 16.36 -19.20 -19.54
CA ARG A 65 15.08 -18.53 -19.87
C ARG A 65 14.44 -17.87 -18.66
N HIS A 66 14.56 -18.46 -17.48
CA HIS A 66 14.06 -17.84 -16.26
C HIS A 66 14.89 -16.62 -15.86
N VAL A 67 16.22 -16.69 -15.96
CA VAL A 67 17.10 -15.54 -15.72
C VAL A 67 16.80 -14.40 -16.69
N GLU A 68 16.66 -14.68 -17.99
CA GLU A 68 16.30 -13.69 -19.02
C GLU A 68 14.96 -13.01 -18.70
N ARG A 69 13.93 -13.79 -18.34
CA ARG A 69 12.63 -13.23 -17.95
C ARG A 69 12.71 -12.40 -16.68
N ILE A 70 13.50 -12.80 -15.69
CA ILE A 70 13.69 -12.01 -14.46
C ILE A 70 14.38 -10.68 -14.80
N TYR A 71 15.41 -10.70 -15.65
CA TYR A 71 16.08 -9.48 -16.12
C TYR A 71 15.11 -8.55 -16.86
N LEU A 72 14.37 -9.07 -17.84
CA LEU A 72 13.39 -8.27 -18.60
C LEU A 72 12.26 -7.74 -17.71
N LEU A 73 11.82 -8.54 -16.73
CA LEU A 73 10.84 -8.12 -15.75
C LEU A 73 11.37 -6.97 -14.91
N ALA A 74 12.56 -7.12 -14.34
CA ALA A 74 13.21 -6.09 -13.53
C ALA A 74 13.42 -4.78 -14.31
N GLU A 75 13.96 -4.84 -15.52
CA GLU A 75 14.12 -3.65 -16.38
C GLU A 75 12.78 -2.98 -16.70
N ARG A 76 11.74 -3.77 -17.02
CA ARG A 76 10.42 -3.22 -17.33
C ARG A 76 9.81 -2.50 -16.12
N VAL A 77 9.79 -3.15 -14.95
CA VAL A 77 9.01 -2.65 -13.81
C VAL A 77 9.82 -1.74 -12.90
N VAL A 78 11.07 -2.09 -12.62
CA VAL A 78 11.98 -1.30 -11.77
C VAL A 78 12.69 -0.25 -12.61
N GLY A 79 13.28 -0.67 -13.74
CA GLY A 79 13.98 0.22 -14.67
C GLY A 79 13.05 1.14 -15.47
N LYS A 80 11.73 0.95 -15.35
CA LYS A 80 10.67 1.71 -16.03
C LYS A 80 10.88 1.81 -17.55
N LYS A 81 11.48 0.77 -18.16
CA LYS A 81 11.79 0.77 -19.59
C LYS A 81 10.51 0.74 -20.43
N THR A 82 10.44 1.62 -21.42
CA THR A 82 9.37 1.66 -22.44
C THR A 82 9.41 0.44 -23.37
N ASP A 83 8.36 0.22 -24.17
CA ASP A 83 8.30 -0.91 -25.10
C ASP A 83 9.46 -0.91 -26.11
N VAL A 84 9.88 0.29 -26.54
CA VAL A 84 11.04 0.47 -27.43
C VAL A 84 12.33 0.05 -26.73
N GLN A 85 12.55 0.50 -25.49
CA GLN A 85 13.73 0.13 -24.70
C GLN A 85 13.75 -1.35 -24.34
N MET A 86 12.57 -1.97 -24.15
CA MET A 86 12.48 -3.42 -23.91
C MET A 86 12.99 -4.25 -25.08
N ALA A 87 12.90 -3.76 -26.33
CA ALA A 87 13.51 -4.44 -27.46
C ALA A 87 15.04 -4.47 -27.35
N THR A 88 15.65 -3.36 -26.91
CA THR A 88 17.08 -3.30 -26.63
C THR A 88 17.47 -4.21 -25.47
N CYS A 89 16.70 -4.25 -24.38
CA CYS A 89 16.95 -5.17 -23.27
C CYS A 89 16.93 -6.65 -23.71
N LYS A 90 16.04 -7.02 -24.65
CA LYS A 90 16.01 -8.37 -25.23
C LYS A 90 17.29 -8.67 -26.01
N GLN A 91 17.73 -7.75 -26.88
CA GLN A 91 18.98 -7.91 -27.62
C GLN A 91 20.19 -8.05 -26.70
N ILE A 92 20.24 -7.25 -25.62
CA ILE A 92 21.27 -7.36 -24.58
C ILE A 92 21.22 -8.76 -23.96
N ALA A 93 20.04 -9.21 -23.52
CA ALA A 93 19.89 -10.51 -22.88
C ALA A 93 20.30 -11.68 -23.80
N ASP A 94 19.95 -11.61 -25.08
CA ASP A 94 20.33 -12.62 -26.06
C ASP A 94 21.86 -12.68 -26.27
N SER A 95 22.54 -11.53 -26.21
CA SER A 95 23.98 -11.41 -26.42
C SER A 95 24.85 -11.85 -25.24
N LEU A 96 24.27 -11.97 -24.04
CA LEU A 96 25.00 -12.24 -22.80
C LEU A 96 24.96 -13.73 -22.43
N THR A 97 25.98 -14.17 -21.70
CA THR A 97 25.98 -15.47 -21.00
C THR A 97 25.02 -15.43 -19.81
N GLU A 98 24.59 -16.61 -19.31
CA GLU A 98 23.76 -16.67 -18.10
C GLU A 98 24.43 -15.99 -16.90
N ALA A 99 25.74 -16.18 -16.73
CA ALA A 99 26.49 -15.57 -15.63
C ALA A 99 26.49 -14.04 -15.71
N GLN A 100 26.69 -13.47 -16.90
CA GLN A 100 26.63 -12.02 -17.12
C GLN A 100 25.21 -11.47 -16.86
N LEU A 101 24.18 -12.17 -17.33
CA LEU A 101 22.80 -11.81 -17.06
C LEU A 101 22.46 -11.83 -15.57
N ARG A 102 22.93 -12.85 -14.83
CA ARG A 102 22.79 -12.90 -13.36
C ARG A 102 23.47 -11.71 -12.71
N GLY A 103 24.66 -11.33 -13.18
CA GLY A 103 25.36 -10.13 -12.73
C GLY A 103 24.54 -8.85 -12.92
N LEU A 104 23.89 -8.69 -14.08
CA LEU A 104 22.98 -7.56 -14.31
C LEU A 104 21.78 -7.56 -13.36
N VAL A 105 21.16 -8.72 -13.14
CA VAL A 105 20.03 -8.86 -12.21
C VAL A 105 20.45 -8.51 -10.78
N VAL A 106 21.62 -8.97 -10.34
CA VAL A 106 22.19 -8.62 -9.03
C VAL A 106 22.48 -7.12 -8.93
N GLY A 107 23.05 -6.51 -9.97
CA GLY A 107 23.28 -5.06 -10.01
C GLY A 107 21.99 -4.26 -9.91
N LEU A 108 20.92 -4.69 -10.59
CA LEU A 108 19.59 -4.10 -10.45
C LEU A 108 19.04 -4.28 -9.02
N ALA A 109 19.19 -5.46 -8.42
CA ALA A 109 18.77 -5.72 -7.04
C ALA A 109 19.51 -4.83 -6.03
N GLN A 110 20.81 -4.62 -6.22
CA GLN A 110 21.64 -3.74 -5.39
C GLN A 110 21.25 -2.27 -5.57
N ALA A 111 21.01 -1.81 -6.80
CA ALA A 111 20.54 -0.45 -7.07
C ALA A 111 19.17 -0.19 -6.42
N VAL A 112 18.28 -1.17 -6.45
CA VAL A 112 17.00 -1.15 -5.72
C VAL A 112 17.22 -1.07 -4.21
N ALA A 113 18.13 -1.87 -3.66
CA ALA A 113 18.40 -1.89 -2.22
C ALA A 113 19.06 -0.60 -1.72
N ALA A 114 19.81 0.10 -2.56
CA ALA A 114 20.43 1.39 -2.24
C ALA A 114 19.43 2.56 -2.19
N THR A 115 18.28 2.42 -2.83
CA THR A 115 17.16 3.36 -2.68
C THR A 115 16.32 2.89 -1.50
N PRO A 116 15.87 3.76 -0.57
CA PRO A 116 14.91 3.34 0.46
C PRO A 116 13.76 2.61 -0.25
N PRO A 117 13.53 1.31 0.03
CA PRO A 117 12.61 0.55 -0.79
C PRO A 117 11.24 1.25 -0.83
N ALA A 118 10.69 1.35 -2.03
CA ALA A 118 9.34 1.86 -2.26
C ALA A 118 8.35 1.21 -1.28
N GLY A 119 7.55 2.03 -0.60
CA GLY A 119 6.63 1.57 0.43
C GLY A 119 7.27 1.18 1.76
N THR A 120 8.54 1.47 2.03
CA THR A 120 9.15 1.15 3.34
C THR A 120 8.46 1.85 4.49
N VAL A 121 8.48 1.17 5.64
CA VAL A 121 8.11 1.78 6.92
C VAL A 121 9.38 2.36 7.53
N GLN A 122 9.31 3.61 7.97
CA GLN A 122 10.35 4.28 8.73
C GLN A 122 9.81 4.58 10.12
N ILE A 123 10.49 4.07 11.13
CA ILE A 123 10.13 4.27 12.52
C ILE A 123 10.87 5.50 13.03
N ALA A 124 10.13 6.50 13.51
CA ALA A 124 10.72 7.69 14.12
C ALA A 124 11.30 7.38 15.51
N GLU A 125 12.24 8.23 15.97
CA GLU A 125 12.87 8.11 17.29
C GLU A 125 11.89 8.17 18.46
N SER A 126 10.71 8.77 18.26
CA SER A 126 9.63 8.76 19.25
C SER A 126 9.21 7.37 19.72
N PHE A 127 9.47 6.31 18.95
CA PHE A 127 9.22 4.93 19.39
C PHE A 127 10.12 4.48 20.55
N ASN A 128 11.24 5.16 20.81
CA ASN A 128 12.11 4.88 21.97
C ASN A 128 11.40 5.16 23.31
N TYR A 129 10.28 5.89 23.30
CA TYR A 129 9.46 6.19 24.48
C TYR A 129 8.27 5.24 24.64
N GLY A 130 8.00 4.40 23.65
CA GLY A 130 6.91 3.44 23.67
C GLY A 130 7.32 2.09 24.26
N PRO A 131 6.37 1.15 24.39
CA PRO A 131 6.66 -0.24 24.69
C PRO A 131 7.67 -0.84 23.71
N ALA A 132 8.47 -1.81 24.18
CA ALA A 132 9.55 -2.43 23.40
C ALA A 132 9.07 -3.06 22.08
N ASP A 133 7.80 -3.42 21.96
CA ASP A 133 7.21 -4.03 20.76
C ASP A 133 6.39 -3.05 19.91
N ALA A 134 6.30 -1.77 20.27
CA ALA A 134 5.47 -0.78 19.59
C ALA A 134 5.87 -0.61 18.11
N ALA A 135 7.17 -0.51 17.82
CA ALA A 135 7.66 -0.37 16.45
C ALA A 135 7.26 -1.58 15.58
N ARG A 136 7.51 -2.79 16.08
CA ARG A 136 7.14 -4.05 15.40
C ARG A 136 5.64 -4.12 15.11
N ARG A 137 4.79 -3.70 16.05
CA ARG A 137 3.33 -3.67 15.87
C ARG A 137 2.90 -2.66 14.80
N ALA A 138 3.52 -1.48 14.78
CA ALA A 138 3.26 -0.45 13.78
C ALA A 138 3.67 -0.90 12.37
N GLU A 139 4.84 -1.55 12.23
CA GLU A 139 5.30 -2.14 10.97
C GLU A 139 4.39 -3.27 10.47
N ALA A 140 3.93 -4.14 11.39
CA ALA A 140 2.99 -5.20 11.07
C ALA A 140 1.65 -4.63 10.57
N ALA A 141 1.15 -3.56 11.19
CA ALA A 141 -0.06 -2.86 10.77
C ALA A 141 0.07 -2.29 9.35
N VAL A 142 1.19 -1.63 9.00
CA VAL A 142 1.41 -1.13 7.64
C VAL A 142 1.54 -2.28 6.64
N THR A 143 2.26 -3.35 6.98
CA THR A 143 2.38 -4.53 6.12
C THR A 143 1.01 -5.13 5.81
N LYS A 144 0.15 -5.24 6.82
CA LYS A 144 -1.22 -5.71 6.68
C LYS A 144 -2.08 -4.74 5.87
N ALA A 145 -1.95 -3.43 6.09
CA ALA A 145 -2.65 -2.40 5.32
C ALA A 145 -2.29 -2.43 3.83
N LYS A 146 -1.02 -2.65 3.46
CA LYS A 146 -0.60 -2.82 2.06
C LYS A 146 -1.31 -3.97 1.37
N ARG A 147 -1.39 -5.12 2.05
CA ARG A 147 -2.11 -6.30 1.53
C ARG A 147 -3.58 -5.95 1.32
N ILE A 148 -4.24 -5.43 2.36
CA ILE A 148 -5.66 -5.06 2.32
C ILE A 148 -5.93 -4.05 1.20
N LEU A 149 -5.12 -3.00 1.05
CA LEU A 149 -5.27 -2.02 -0.02
C LEU A 149 -5.08 -2.63 -1.41
N GLY A 150 -4.21 -3.64 -1.56
CA GLY A 150 -4.08 -4.42 -2.78
C GLY A 150 -5.35 -5.23 -3.09
N ASP A 151 -5.92 -5.89 -2.09
CA ASP A 151 -7.17 -6.66 -2.21
C ASP A 151 -8.36 -5.73 -2.51
N MET A 152 -8.47 -4.60 -1.81
CA MET A 152 -9.45 -3.55 -2.07
C MET A 152 -9.34 -3.03 -3.50
N TYR A 153 -8.12 -2.76 -3.97
CA TYR A 153 -7.88 -2.27 -5.31
C TYR A 153 -8.33 -3.27 -6.38
N GLN A 154 -8.11 -4.56 -6.17
CA GLN A 154 -8.64 -5.60 -7.06
C GLN A 154 -10.18 -5.66 -6.99
N GLY A 155 -10.73 -5.68 -5.77
CA GLY A 155 -12.17 -5.75 -5.52
C GLY A 155 -12.95 -4.60 -6.16
N ILE A 156 -12.49 -3.36 -5.98
CA ILE A 156 -13.17 -2.19 -6.55
C ILE A 156 -13.15 -2.20 -8.09
N ASN A 157 -12.10 -2.73 -8.72
CA ASN A 157 -12.07 -2.88 -10.18
C ASN A 157 -13.01 -3.98 -10.68
N ALA A 158 -13.23 -5.02 -9.87
CA ALA A 158 -14.18 -6.09 -10.17
C ALA A 158 -15.64 -5.70 -9.89
N ALA A 159 -15.89 -4.68 -9.06
CA ALA A 159 -17.22 -4.37 -8.51
C ALA A 159 -18.31 -4.04 -9.55
N LYS A 160 -17.97 -3.68 -10.80
CA LYS A 160 -18.97 -3.54 -11.88
C LYS A 160 -19.50 -4.88 -12.41
N ALA A 161 -18.69 -5.94 -12.32
CA ALA A 161 -18.99 -7.27 -12.84
C ALA A 161 -19.27 -8.31 -11.73
N ASP A 162 -18.72 -8.11 -10.54
CA ASP A 162 -18.90 -8.99 -9.38
C ASP A 162 -19.92 -8.41 -8.39
N ALA A 163 -21.04 -9.11 -8.20
CA ALA A 163 -22.12 -8.69 -7.31
C ALA A 163 -21.71 -8.64 -5.83
N LYS A 164 -20.77 -9.48 -5.39
CA LYS A 164 -20.26 -9.47 -4.02
C LYS A 164 -19.41 -8.23 -3.77
N GLU A 165 -18.52 -7.90 -4.68
CA GLU A 165 -17.70 -6.68 -4.60
C GLU A 165 -18.56 -5.42 -4.74
N ARG A 166 -19.61 -5.48 -5.58
CA ARG A 166 -20.64 -4.43 -5.62
C ARG A 166 -21.34 -4.23 -4.28
N ALA A 167 -21.78 -5.30 -3.64
CA ALA A 167 -22.44 -5.22 -2.35
C ALA A 167 -21.52 -4.65 -1.26
N ARG A 168 -20.23 -5.03 -1.26
CA ARG A 168 -19.22 -4.45 -0.35
C ARG A 168 -19.06 -2.94 -0.55
N PHE A 169 -19.01 -2.49 -1.81
CA PHE A 169 -18.98 -1.06 -2.12
C PHE A 169 -20.25 -0.36 -1.64
N GLU A 170 -21.43 -0.89 -2.00
CA GLU A 170 -22.71 -0.23 -1.74
C GLU A 170 -23.03 -0.15 -0.24
N LYS A 171 -22.50 -1.08 0.56
CA LYS A 171 -22.57 -1.06 2.02
C LYS A 171 -21.96 0.20 2.63
N TRP A 172 -20.81 0.65 2.13
CA TRP A 172 -20.03 1.72 2.77
C TRP A 172 -20.06 3.06 2.04
N PHE A 173 -20.46 3.07 0.77
CA PHE A 173 -20.52 4.27 -0.07
C PHE A 173 -21.89 4.51 -0.73
N GLY A 174 -22.91 3.70 -0.39
CA GLY A 174 -24.26 3.79 -0.96
C GLY A 174 -24.32 3.31 -2.41
N PRO A 175 -25.45 3.55 -3.13
CA PRO A 175 -25.64 3.06 -4.49
C PRO A 175 -24.47 3.31 -5.44
N MET A 176 -24.09 2.32 -6.24
CA MET A 176 -22.97 2.42 -7.16
C MET A 176 -23.28 3.26 -8.41
N GLU A 177 -23.32 4.58 -8.22
CA GLU A 177 -23.36 5.56 -9.29
C GLU A 177 -21.97 5.76 -9.90
N ALA A 178 -21.90 6.04 -11.20
CA ALA A 178 -20.64 6.10 -11.94
C ALA A 178 -19.63 7.08 -11.34
N THR A 179 -20.05 8.32 -11.04
CA THR A 179 -19.18 9.36 -10.47
C THR A 179 -18.64 8.98 -9.10
N ARG A 180 -19.46 8.32 -8.28
CA ARG A 180 -19.11 7.87 -6.94
C ARG A 180 -18.15 6.70 -6.97
N TYR A 181 -18.46 5.71 -7.79
CA TYR A 181 -17.59 4.58 -8.07
C TYR A 181 -16.21 5.06 -8.51
N ASP A 182 -16.14 5.98 -9.48
CA ASP A 182 -14.87 6.49 -10.00
C ASP A 182 -14.07 7.26 -8.93
N ALA A 183 -14.75 8.00 -8.05
CA ALA A 183 -14.11 8.71 -6.94
C ALA A 183 -13.49 7.74 -5.92
N VAL A 184 -14.25 6.74 -5.46
CA VAL A 184 -13.77 5.73 -4.51
C VAL A 184 -12.66 4.88 -5.15
N ARG A 185 -12.82 4.44 -6.40
CA ARG A 185 -11.79 3.68 -7.13
C ARG A 185 -10.49 4.47 -7.21
N ARG A 186 -10.55 5.76 -7.55
CA ARG A 186 -9.39 6.66 -7.57
C ARG A 186 -8.76 6.77 -6.19
N ASN A 187 -9.54 6.94 -5.13
CA ASN A 187 -9.02 7.06 -3.77
C ASN A 187 -8.33 5.78 -3.30
N VAL A 188 -8.91 4.60 -3.59
CA VAL A 188 -8.26 3.30 -3.32
C VAL A 188 -6.97 3.15 -4.10
N GLU A 189 -6.95 3.53 -5.39
CA GLU A 189 -5.75 3.53 -6.22
C GLU A 189 -4.66 4.45 -5.66
N MET A 190 -5.02 5.66 -5.21
CA MET A 190 -4.09 6.62 -4.63
C MET A 190 -3.48 6.11 -3.32
N MET A 191 -4.29 5.59 -2.39
CA MET A 191 -3.80 4.99 -1.14
C MET A 191 -2.90 3.79 -1.41
N PHE A 192 -3.31 2.91 -2.33
CA PHE A 192 -2.54 1.74 -2.69
C PHE A 192 -1.19 2.10 -3.32
N ARG A 193 -1.19 3.06 -4.24
CA ARG A 193 0.03 3.59 -4.84
C ARG A 193 0.92 4.23 -3.79
N ASP A 194 0.38 5.05 -2.89
CA ASP A 194 1.19 5.74 -1.88
C ASP A 194 1.89 4.73 -0.96
N VAL A 195 1.15 3.78 -0.40
CA VAL A 195 1.69 2.78 0.53
C VAL A 195 2.70 1.82 -0.11
N THR A 196 2.68 1.67 -1.43
CA THR A 196 3.60 0.79 -2.18
C THR A 196 4.77 1.54 -2.81
N THR A 197 4.66 2.86 -3.01
CA THR A 197 5.67 3.65 -3.75
C THR A 197 6.42 4.65 -2.90
N ARG A 198 5.82 5.17 -1.83
CA ARG A 198 6.42 6.19 -0.97
C ARG A 198 6.76 5.62 0.41
N PRO A 199 7.87 6.04 1.04
CA PRO A 199 8.12 5.68 2.42
C PRO A 199 7.02 6.23 3.34
N LEU A 200 6.53 5.39 4.25
CA LEU A 200 5.64 5.80 5.34
C LEU A 200 6.47 5.99 6.59
N LYS A 201 6.48 7.19 7.15
CA LYS A 201 7.14 7.49 8.41
C LYS A 201 6.12 7.51 9.54
N LEU A 202 6.32 6.62 10.50
CA LEU A 202 5.42 6.46 11.65
C LEU A 202 6.02 7.12 12.88
N TYR A 203 5.17 7.78 13.65
CA TYR A 203 5.54 8.45 14.90
C TYR A 203 4.77 7.84 16.05
N TYR A 204 5.44 7.57 17.15
CA TYR A 204 4.78 7.15 18.37
C TYR A 204 4.29 8.38 19.13
N ARG A 205 3.01 8.42 19.48
CA ARG A 205 2.35 9.48 20.28
C ARG A 205 1.50 8.91 21.40
N GLY A 206 1.89 7.72 21.89
CA GLY A 206 1.30 7.14 23.11
C GLY A 206 1.86 7.73 24.40
N ALA A 207 1.62 7.04 25.51
CA ALA A 207 2.10 7.44 26.83
C ALA A 207 3.64 7.52 26.87
N GLY A 208 4.18 8.49 27.61
CA GLY A 208 5.64 8.64 27.82
C GLY A 208 6.36 9.57 26.83
N VAL A 209 5.70 9.99 25.74
CA VAL A 209 6.28 10.99 24.83
C VAL A 209 6.22 12.38 25.45
N SER A 210 7.39 13.01 25.63
CA SER A 210 7.47 14.40 26.09
C SER A 210 7.28 15.39 24.93
N ASN A 211 6.80 16.60 25.24
CA ASN A 211 6.60 17.66 24.25
C ASN A 211 7.93 18.29 23.75
N LYS A 212 9.07 17.61 23.83
CA LYS A 212 10.39 18.16 23.48
C LYS A 212 11.15 17.44 22.35
N LEU A 213 10.50 16.56 21.59
CA LEU A 213 11.18 15.82 20.52
C LEU A 213 11.38 16.68 19.26
N ASP A 214 12.56 16.54 18.65
CA ASP A 214 12.93 17.17 17.36
C ASP A 214 12.10 16.63 16.18
N ASP A 215 11.34 15.55 16.40
CA ASP A 215 10.42 14.95 15.44
C ASP A 215 9.00 15.55 15.49
N GLN A 216 8.86 16.74 16.10
CA GLN A 216 7.58 17.44 16.19
C GLN A 216 7.19 18.21 14.93
N PRO A 217 5.94 18.08 14.48
CA PRO A 217 5.18 19.14 13.83
C PRO A 217 5.41 20.46 14.55
N GLY A 218 5.90 21.46 13.82
CA GLY A 218 6.28 22.76 14.37
C GLY A 218 5.19 23.39 15.25
N SER A 219 5.55 24.44 15.99
CA SER A 219 4.77 25.03 17.09
C SER A 219 3.25 25.17 16.86
N SER A 220 2.81 25.45 15.63
CA SER A 220 1.39 25.53 15.24
C SER A 220 0.57 24.26 15.47
N TYR A 221 1.21 23.10 15.66
CA TYR A 221 0.55 21.80 15.80
C TYR A 221 0.65 21.22 17.23
N HIS A 222 1.14 22.00 18.20
CA HIS A 222 1.31 21.56 19.59
C HIS A 222 0.03 20.95 20.19
N ASN A 223 -1.13 21.53 19.88
CA ASN A 223 -2.43 21.07 20.39
C ASN A 223 -2.85 19.69 19.85
N ILE A 224 -2.35 19.27 18.69
CA ILE A 224 -2.65 17.95 18.12
C ILE A 224 -1.90 16.85 18.91
N HIS A 225 -0.65 17.09 19.27
CA HIS A 225 0.14 16.15 20.08
C HIS A 225 -0.44 15.91 21.45
N VAL A 226 -0.85 17.00 22.11
CA VAL A 226 -1.49 16.92 23.43
C VAL A 226 -2.74 16.05 23.35
N LYS A 227 -3.59 16.24 22.33
CA LYS A 227 -4.80 15.44 22.13
C LYS A 227 -4.51 13.96 21.82
N LEU A 228 -3.53 13.65 20.99
CA LEU A 228 -3.17 12.24 20.67
C LEU A 228 -2.70 11.46 21.89
N ARG A 229 -2.01 12.15 22.80
CA ARG A 229 -1.45 11.57 24.01
C ARG A 229 -2.50 11.41 25.11
N GLU A 230 -3.34 12.43 25.29
CA GLU A 230 -4.24 12.53 26.44
C GLU A 230 -5.61 11.91 26.18
N ASP A 231 -6.04 11.81 24.92
CA ASP A 231 -7.29 11.15 24.57
C ASP A 231 -7.06 9.63 24.40
N PRO A 232 -7.56 8.79 25.33
CA PRO A 232 -7.42 7.34 25.22
C PRO A 232 -8.17 6.74 24.03
N ASN A 233 -8.99 7.52 23.32
CA ASN A 233 -9.73 7.10 22.13
C ASN A 233 -9.07 7.52 20.82
N ASN A 234 -7.90 8.18 20.87
CA ASN A 234 -7.21 8.62 19.67
C ASN A 234 -6.24 7.55 19.15
N TYR A 235 -6.57 7.01 17.97
CA TYR A 235 -5.80 5.96 17.31
C TYR A 235 -4.65 6.51 16.47
N GLY A 236 -4.86 7.64 15.82
CA GLY A 236 -3.84 8.24 14.99
C GLY A 236 -4.27 9.59 14.44
N CYS A 237 -3.33 10.24 13.77
CA CYS A 237 -3.66 11.35 12.89
C CYS A 237 -2.65 11.49 11.76
N PHE A 238 -3.14 12.04 10.66
CA PHE A 238 -2.36 12.73 9.65
C PHE A 238 -2.38 14.25 9.88
N ILE A 239 -1.27 14.94 9.60
CA ILE A 239 -1.19 16.41 9.68
C ILE A 239 -0.94 16.98 8.27
N PRO A 240 -1.94 17.63 7.66
CA PRO A 240 -1.80 18.23 6.33
C PRO A 240 -0.64 19.24 6.28
N GLY A 241 0.17 19.11 5.23
CA GLY A 241 1.30 20.01 4.96
C GLY A 241 2.53 19.79 5.84
N TRP A 242 2.48 18.90 6.82
CA TRP A 242 3.65 18.55 7.62
C TRP A 242 4.35 17.31 7.06
N PRO A 243 5.70 17.33 6.93
CA PRO A 243 6.63 18.41 7.27
C PRO A 243 6.88 19.45 6.17
N ASN A 244 7.18 20.67 6.63
CA ASN A 244 7.44 21.83 5.79
C ASN A 244 8.87 21.81 5.19
N GLY A 245 9.14 20.91 4.25
CA GLY A 245 10.35 20.98 3.40
C GLY A 245 11.26 19.75 3.40
N GLY A 246 12.20 19.73 2.44
CA GLY A 246 13.26 18.72 2.33
C GLY A 246 12.79 17.32 1.94
N ALA A 247 13.67 16.34 2.18
CA ALA A 247 13.47 14.91 1.88
C ALA A 247 12.28 14.27 2.62
N GLU A 248 11.69 14.98 3.58
CA GLU A 248 10.53 14.51 4.32
C GLU A 248 9.20 14.82 3.59
N ARG A 249 9.17 15.75 2.61
CA ARG A 249 7.98 15.98 1.76
C ARG A 249 7.62 14.77 0.90
N ASP A 250 8.61 13.95 0.55
CA ASP A 250 8.42 12.79 -0.30
C ASP A 250 7.83 11.59 0.45
N ARG A 251 7.54 11.74 1.74
CA ARG A 251 7.05 10.67 2.63
C ARG A 251 5.63 10.95 3.09
N THR A 252 4.93 9.90 3.49
CA THR A 252 3.64 10.02 4.17
C THR A 252 3.85 9.85 5.67
N HIS A 253 3.34 10.80 6.45
CA HIS A 253 3.59 10.90 7.90
C HIS A 253 2.34 10.52 8.67
N ILE A 254 2.43 9.50 9.52
CA ILE A 254 1.30 9.05 10.35
C ILE A 254 1.73 9.05 11.81
N LEU A 255 0.99 9.77 12.64
CA LEU A 255 1.19 9.80 14.08
C LEU A 255 0.24 8.78 14.71
N LEU A 256 0.77 7.85 15.50
CA LEU A 256 -0.01 6.78 16.12
C LEU A 256 -0.23 7.11 17.60
N GLY A 257 -1.50 7.31 17.97
CA GLY A 257 -1.91 7.67 19.33
C GLY A 257 -1.89 6.50 20.29
N GLY A 258 -2.20 6.76 21.57
CA GLY A 258 -2.21 5.74 22.61
C GLY A 258 -3.18 4.58 22.32
N ALA A 259 -4.36 4.88 21.77
CA ALA A 259 -5.40 3.90 21.50
C ALA A 259 -4.96 2.84 20.48
N PHE A 260 -4.10 3.20 19.53
CA PHE A 260 -3.52 2.25 18.57
C PHE A 260 -2.75 1.14 19.27
N PHE A 261 -2.00 1.46 20.33
CA PHE A 261 -1.18 0.47 21.03
C PHE A 261 -1.95 -0.26 22.13
N THR A 262 -3.01 0.31 22.68
CA THR A 262 -3.76 -0.31 23.78
C THR A 262 -5.00 -1.07 23.32
N SER A 263 -5.64 -0.64 22.24
CA SER A 263 -6.96 -1.13 21.84
C SER A 263 -7.03 -1.74 20.44
N CYS A 264 -6.06 -1.47 19.56
CA CYS A 264 -5.99 -2.23 18.32
C CYS A 264 -5.60 -3.67 18.61
N GLN A 265 -6.50 -4.60 18.26
CA GLN A 265 -6.27 -6.03 18.32
C GLN A 265 -6.03 -6.54 16.90
N ASP A 266 -5.06 -7.45 16.74
CA ASP A 266 -4.83 -8.18 15.48
C ASP A 266 -5.88 -9.28 15.24
N VAL A 267 -7.11 -9.12 15.76
CA VAL A 267 -8.19 -10.11 15.55
C VAL A 267 -8.94 -9.82 14.25
N SER A 268 -9.31 -10.90 13.56
CA SER A 268 -9.92 -10.95 12.22
C SER A 268 -11.36 -10.42 12.12
N HIS A 269 -11.92 -9.87 13.19
CA HIS A 269 -13.09 -8.99 13.23
C HIS A 269 -13.39 -8.73 14.70
N PRO A 270 -13.27 -7.51 15.21
CA PRO A 270 -13.98 -7.19 16.41
C PRO A 270 -15.46 -7.02 16.02
N THR A 271 -16.27 -8.05 16.31
CA THR A 271 -17.73 -7.90 16.40
C THR A 271 -18.14 -6.79 17.37
N ASP A 272 -17.20 -6.43 18.24
CA ASP A 272 -17.21 -5.25 19.07
C ASP A 272 -16.83 -3.99 18.26
N VAL A 273 -17.85 -3.19 17.94
CA VAL A 273 -17.72 -1.88 17.25
C VAL A 273 -16.77 -0.88 17.94
N THR A 274 -16.26 -1.21 19.14
CA THR A 274 -15.30 -0.40 19.89
C THR A 274 -13.83 -0.71 19.57
N LYS A 275 -13.50 -1.77 18.84
CA LYS A 275 -12.10 -2.11 18.53
C LYS A 275 -11.78 -1.89 17.06
N MET A 276 -10.62 -1.30 16.81
CA MET A 276 -10.15 -0.93 15.47
C MET A 276 -8.95 -1.80 15.08
N SER A 277 -8.87 -2.29 13.84
CA SER A 277 -7.67 -2.99 13.37
C SER A 277 -6.53 -1.98 13.19
N GLY A 278 -5.28 -2.35 13.51
CA GLY A 278 -4.14 -1.45 13.28
C GLY A 278 -3.98 -1.10 11.80
N ALA A 279 -4.24 -2.05 10.91
CA ALA A 279 -4.26 -1.82 9.46
C ALA A 279 -5.35 -0.83 9.04
N GLY A 280 -6.54 -0.92 9.63
CA GLY A 280 -7.64 -0.01 9.38
C GLY A 280 -7.33 1.42 9.81
N VAL A 281 -6.62 1.62 10.92
CA VAL A 281 -6.08 2.94 11.30
C VAL A 281 -5.15 3.48 10.21
N ILE A 282 -4.22 2.65 9.72
CA ILE A 282 -3.31 3.08 8.65
C ILE A 282 -4.09 3.47 7.38
N VAL A 283 -5.13 2.72 6.99
CA VAL A 283 -5.98 3.07 5.83
C VAL A 283 -6.75 4.37 6.06
N HIS A 284 -7.29 4.58 7.27
CA HIS A 284 -7.98 5.80 7.65
C HIS A 284 -7.06 7.02 7.47
N GLU A 285 -5.87 6.99 8.08
CA GLU A 285 -4.92 8.09 8.03
C GLU A 285 -4.34 8.32 6.63
N LEU A 286 -4.10 7.25 5.87
CA LEU A 286 -3.71 7.34 4.46
C LEU A 286 -4.76 8.05 3.63
N SER A 287 -6.05 7.80 3.89
CA SER A 287 -7.12 8.45 3.14
C SER A 287 -7.10 9.97 3.34
N HIS A 288 -6.79 10.46 4.55
CA HIS A 288 -6.57 11.89 4.78
C HIS A 288 -5.36 12.38 4.00
N ALA A 289 -4.24 11.64 4.09
CA ALA A 289 -2.96 12.04 3.55
C ALA A 289 -2.96 12.22 2.03
N VAL A 290 -3.58 11.29 1.30
CA VAL A 290 -3.50 11.27 -0.16
C VAL A 290 -4.81 11.50 -0.87
N CYS A 291 -5.96 11.26 -0.22
CA CYS A 291 -7.27 11.44 -0.84
C CYS A 291 -7.99 12.70 -0.33
N ALA A 292 -7.42 13.42 0.64
CA ALA A 292 -8.03 14.58 1.29
C ALA A 292 -9.46 14.28 1.82
N THR A 293 -9.66 13.07 2.35
CA THR A 293 -10.88 12.76 3.11
C THR A 293 -10.92 13.57 4.41
N ASN A 294 -12.10 13.64 5.01
CA ASN A 294 -12.38 14.30 6.27
C ASN A 294 -12.90 13.31 7.30
N ASP A 295 -12.85 13.74 8.55
CA ASP A 295 -13.66 13.21 9.63
C ASP A 295 -15.05 13.84 9.56
N GLU A 296 -15.89 13.33 8.65
CA GLU A 296 -17.17 13.96 8.32
C GLU A 296 -18.06 14.08 9.56
N LYS A 297 -18.85 15.15 9.60
CA LYS A 297 -19.75 15.46 10.71
C LYS A 297 -21.21 15.45 10.26
N ASN A 298 -22.09 15.03 11.16
CA ASN A 298 -23.53 15.22 10.98
C ASN A 298 -23.94 16.67 11.25
N ALA A 299 -25.24 16.98 11.11
CA ALA A 299 -25.77 18.32 11.33
C ALA A 299 -25.59 18.84 12.77
N SER A 300 -25.47 17.95 13.77
CA SER A 300 -25.20 18.34 15.16
C SER A 300 -23.71 18.52 15.47
N GLY A 301 -22.84 18.41 14.46
CA GLY A 301 -21.39 18.54 14.61
C GLY A 301 -20.70 17.29 15.17
N GLN A 302 -21.43 16.19 15.35
CA GLN A 302 -20.86 14.93 15.80
C GLN A 302 -20.12 14.25 14.65
N VAL A 303 -18.88 13.81 14.92
CA VAL A 303 -18.06 13.06 13.97
C VAL A 303 -18.70 11.68 13.66
N LEU A 304 -18.67 11.31 12.38
CA LEU A 304 -19.27 10.12 11.80
C LEU A 304 -18.36 8.88 11.89
N TYR A 305 -17.80 8.62 13.06
CA TYR A 305 -17.02 7.41 13.33
C TYR A 305 -17.87 6.19 13.70
N GLY A 306 -17.38 5.03 13.27
CA GLY A 306 -17.91 3.71 13.59
C GLY A 306 -18.92 3.20 12.56
N PRO A 307 -19.13 1.88 12.53
CA PRO A 307 -19.92 1.21 11.50
C PRO A 307 -21.35 1.73 11.40
N ARG A 308 -22.02 1.94 12.54
CA ARG A 308 -23.41 2.44 12.55
C ARG A 308 -23.55 3.79 11.85
N LYS A 309 -22.63 4.74 12.13
CA LYS A 309 -22.68 6.09 11.55
C LYS A 309 -22.26 6.07 10.08
N CYS A 310 -21.26 5.26 9.73
CA CYS A 310 -20.81 5.09 8.34
C CYS A 310 -21.89 4.44 7.46
N LEU A 311 -22.63 3.45 7.98
CA LEU A 311 -23.78 2.86 7.28
C LEU A 311 -24.90 3.89 7.09
N ALA A 312 -25.21 4.68 8.14
CA ALA A 312 -26.22 5.74 8.04
C ALA A 312 -25.85 6.78 6.97
N VAL A 313 -24.60 7.29 6.98
CA VAL A 313 -24.17 8.29 5.98
C VAL A 313 -24.09 7.71 4.57
N ALA A 314 -23.78 6.41 4.40
CA ALA A 314 -23.81 5.75 3.11
C ALA A 314 -25.22 5.70 2.49
N VAL A 315 -26.27 5.68 3.32
CA VAL A 315 -27.67 5.73 2.88
C VAL A 315 -28.17 7.17 2.73
N GLU A 316 -27.96 7.99 3.75
CA GLU A 316 -28.57 9.33 3.88
C GLU A 316 -27.84 10.41 3.09
N ALA A 317 -26.51 10.32 3.01
CA ALA A 317 -25.68 11.32 2.34
C ALA A 317 -24.46 10.68 1.68
N PRO A 318 -24.63 9.86 0.62
CA PRO A 318 -23.56 9.03 0.10
C PRO A 318 -22.35 9.82 -0.44
N ALA A 319 -22.54 11.06 -0.87
CA ALA A 319 -21.46 11.96 -1.24
C ALA A 319 -20.50 12.23 -0.06
N LYS A 320 -21.04 12.36 1.17
CA LYS A 320 -20.23 12.46 2.39
C LYS A 320 -19.54 11.15 2.73
N ALA A 321 -20.17 10.01 2.46
CA ALA A 321 -19.53 8.71 2.69
C ALA A 321 -18.24 8.55 1.87
N VAL A 322 -18.18 9.13 0.66
CA VAL A 322 -16.98 9.12 -0.20
C VAL A 322 -15.87 10.03 0.32
N THR A 323 -16.20 11.09 1.04
CA THR A 323 -15.23 11.99 1.65
C THR A 323 -14.92 11.64 3.11
N ASN A 324 -15.58 10.65 3.70
CA ASN A 324 -15.37 10.23 5.09
C ASN A 324 -14.24 9.19 5.21
N ALA A 325 -13.19 9.49 5.97
CA ALA A 325 -12.05 8.59 6.17
C ALA A 325 -12.45 7.25 6.78
N ASP A 326 -13.39 7.25 7.73
CA ASP A 326 -13.82 6.05 8.43
C ASP A 326 -14.60 5.07 7.52
N SER A 327 -15.23 5.57 6.45
CA SER A 327 -15.86 4.71 5.44
C SER A 327 -14.82 3.87 4.68
N TYR A 328 -13.64 4.43 4.39
CA TYR A 328 -12.55 3.66 3.77
C TYR A 328 -11.94 2.64 4.72
N ARG A 329 -11.78 2.99 6.00
CA ARG A 329 -11.37 2.02 7.03
C ARG A 329 -12.31 0.82 7.05
N LEU A 330 -13.61 1.07 7.20
CA LEU A 330 -14.60 -0.01 7.32
C LEU A 330 -14.75 -0.81 6.03
N PHE A 331 -14.62 -0.16 4.87
CA PHE A 331 -14.53 -0.86 3.59
C PHE A 331 -13.28 -1.75 3.52
N SER A 332 -12.14 -1.30 4.06
CA SER A 332 -10.90 -2.08 4.11
C SER A 332 -10.99 -3.30 5.02
N ASP A 333 -11.69 -3.18 6.16
CA ASP A 333 -11.87 -4.27 7.12
C ASP A 333 -12.65 -5.46 6.51
N GLU A 334 -13.47 -5.25 5.46
CA GLU A 334 -14.16 -6.32 4.71
C GLU A 334 -13.21 -7.24 3.92
N TYR A 335 -12.00 -6.77 3.62
CA TYR A 335 -10.96 -7.54 2.92
C TYR A 335 -9.99 -8.22 3.89
N ASP A 336 -9.98 -7.83 5.16
CA ASP A 336 -9.17 -8.50 6.16
C ASP A 336 -9.70 -9.91 6.46
N SER A 337 -11.03 -10.03 6.58
CA SER A 337 -11.74 -11.24 6.97
C SER A 337 -11.94 -12.29 5.86
N ALA A 338 -11.59 -11.96 4.61
CA ALA A 338 -11.81 -12.85 3.47
C ALA A 338 -10.71 -13.91 3.27
N SER A 339 -9.73 -13.96 4.20
CA SER A 339 -8.49 -14.73 4.08
C SER A 339 -8.48 -16.04 4.90
N VAL A 340 -9.64 -16.48 5.40
CA VAL A 340 -9.78 -17.74 6.16
C VAL A 340 -10.44 -18.80 5.31
#